data_AF-A0A1E7FH16-F1
#
_entry.id   AF-A0A1E7FH16-F1
#
_cell.length_a   1.000
_cell.length_b   1.000
_cell.length_c   1.000
_cell.angle_alpha   90.00
_cell.angle_beta   90.00
_cell.angle_gamma   90.00
#
_symmetry.space_group_name_H-M   'P 1'
#
loop_
_entity.id
_entity.type
_entity.pdbx_description
1 polymer ?
#
loop_
_entity_poly.entity_id
_entity_poly.type
_entity_poly.pdbx_seq_one_letter_code
_entity_poly.pdbx_strand_id
1 'polypeptide(L)'
;MKNVQGIVAVSSDDEDVTKEDRTVTCVNIRDYHKDKWNERYNELKIVFKETGRSSVHHNDASKKGLARWIKRQRYQYKLLHGRKPSTMTEERIEALHLLNFVWDSHGTAWDDRIQELKLFKDTNQHCNVPYNYLANKTLASWIKYQRRQYRLMERGGKSNISSERICQLKSLGFQFSPRETLSTV
;
A
#
# COMPACT_ATOMS: atom_id res chain seq x y z
N MET A 1 50.28 68.21 -54.27
CA MET A 1 49.19 67.97 -55.24
C MET A 1 48.19 67.06 -54.54
N LYS A 2 47.22 67.62 -53.81
CA LYS A 2 45.80 67.76 -54.23
C LYS A 2 45.31 66.54 -55.04
N ASN A 3 44.52 65.64 -54.44
CA ASN A 3 43.06 65.74 -54.51
C ASN A 3 42.37 64.76 -53.54
N VAL A 4 41.24 65.23 -53.00
CA VAL A 4 40.27 64.56 -52.15
C VAL A 4 39.00 64.34 -53.00
N GLN A 5 38.23 63.26 -52.74
CA GLN A 5 36.77 63.04 -52.95
C GLN A 5 36.53 61.56 -53.37
N GLY A 6 35.58 60.76 -52.87
CA GLY A 6 34.50 60.84 -51.86
C GLY A 6 33.92 59.40 -51.64
N ILE A 7 33.53 58.98 -50.42
CA ILE A 7 32.13 58.75 -49.88
C ILE A 7 31.19 57.99 -50.89
N VAL A 8 30.45 56.88 -50.63
CA VAL A 8 29.54 56.44 -49.53
C VAL A 8 29.23 54.91 -49.62
N ALA A 9 28.77 54.32 -48.49
CA ALA A 9 27.85 53.16 -48.31
C ALA A 9 28.42 51.73 -48.47
N VAL A 10 28.11 50.70 -47.67
CA VAL A 10 27.03 50.43 -46.69
C VAL A 10 27.50 49.32 -45.73
N SER A 11 26.96 49.32 -44.51
CA SER A 11 27.13 48.35 -43.43
C SER A 11 26.75 46.91 -43.78
N SER A 12 27.50 45.93 -43.28
CA SER A 12 26.95 44.62 -42.86
C SER A 12 27.85 44.05 -41.78
N ASP A 13 27.37 44.19 -40.54
CA ASP A 13 27.78 43.39 -39.40
C ASP A 13 27.41 41.94 -39.68
N ASP A 14 28.35 41.01 -39.58
CA ASP A 14 28.07 39.59 -39.42
C ASP A 14 29.03 39.03 -38.36
N GLU A 15 28.68 39.28 -37.09
CA GLU A 15 28.92 38.29 -36.05
C GLU A 15 27.99 37.10 -36.31
N ASP A 16 28.52 35.88 -36.20
CA ASP A 16 28.07 34.90 -35.20
C ASP A 16 28.33 33.47 -35.72
N VAL A 17 29.33 32.84 -35.11
CA VAL A 17 29.62 31.42 -35.30
C VAL A 17 28.66 30.64 -34.40
N THR A 18 27.48 30.34 -34.92
CA THR A 18 26.51 29.46 -34.26
C THR A 18 26.99 28.01 -34.30
N LYS A 19 27.63 27.56 -33.21
CA LYS A 19 27.76 26.13 -32.87
C LYS A 19 26.45 25.66 -32.23
N GLU A 20 25.42 25.48 -33.04
CA GLU A 20 24.29 24.61 -32.69
C GLU A 20 24.48 23.29 -33.43
N ASP A 21 24.66 22.21 -32.68
CA ASP A 21 23.89 20.96 -32.81
C ASP A 21 24.55 19.85 -31.98
N ARG A 22 23.71 19.01 -31.35
CA ARG A 22 23.98 17.86 -30.45
C ARG A 22 23.91 18.13 -28.95
N THR A 23 22.85 18.75 -28.47
CA THR A 23 22.29 18.36 -27.16
C THR A 23 21.39 17.15 -27.35
N VAL A 24 21.98 15.95 -27.31
CA VAL A 24 21.21 14.73 -27.09
C VAL A 24 20.58 14.87 -25.71
N THR A 25 19.28 15.16 -25.66
CA THR A 25 18.50 15.27 -24.44
C THR A 25 18.39 13.90 -23.79
N CYS A 26 19.39 13.54 -22.99
CA CYS A 26 19.23 12.53 -21.97
C CYS A 26 18.25 13.10 -20.93
N VAL A 27 16.96 12.83 -21.11
CA VAL A 27 15.94 13.06 -20.08
C VAL A 27 16.50 12.50 -18.79
N ASN A 28 16.69 13.36 -17.79
CA ASN A 28 17.26 12.99 -16.50
C ASN A 28 16.44 11.80 -15.96
N ILE A 29 17.04 10.61 -15.97
CA ILE A 29 16.37 9.33 -15.66
C ILE A 29 15.69 9.40 -14.27
N ARG A 30 16.25 10.21 -13.37
CA ARG A 30 15.73 10.47 -12.03
C ARG A 30 14.38 11.19 -12.03
N ASP A 31 14.18 12.14 -12.95
CA ASP A 31 12.96 12.93 -13.07
C ASP A 31 11.83 12.10 -13.70
N TYR A 32 12.15 11.31 -14.72
CA TYR A 32 11.18 10.37 -15.33
C TYR A 32 10.56 9.39 -14.32
N HIS A 33 11.39 8.83 -13.43
CA HIS A 33 10.90 7.91 -12.39
C HIS A 33 10.09 8.61 -11.30
N LYS A 34 10.33 9.90 -11.06
CA LYS A 34 9.53 10.74 -10.15
C LYS A 34 8.15 10.99 -10.75
N ASP A 35 8.09 11.34 -12.04
CA ASP A 35 6.85 11.62 -12.76
C ASP A 35 5.92 10.40 -12.81
N LYS A 36 6.48 9.22 -13.07
CA LYS A 36 5.70 7.97 -13.05
C LYS A 36 5.13 7.62 -11.68
N TRP A 37 5.83 7.98 -10.60
CA TRP A 37 5.29 7.80 -9.25
C TRP A 37 4.16 8.80 -8.99
N ASN A 38 4.34 10.07 -9.37
CA ASN A 38 3.35 11.13 -9.21
C ASN A 38 2.06 10.83 -10.00
N GLU A 39 2.16 10.32 -11.23
CA GLU A 39 1.02 9.89 -12.04
C GLU A 39 0.14 8.89 -11.27
N ARG A 40 0.74 7.82 -10.74
CA ARG A 40 0.02 6.78 -9.98
C ARG A 40 -0.50 7.28 -8.63
N TYR A 41 0.24 8.17 -7.97
CA TYR A 41 -0.20 8.81 -6.75
C TYR A 41 -1.44 9.68 -6.99
N ASN A 42 -1.48 10.43 -8.10
CA ASN A 42 -2.64 11.24 -8.49
C ASN A 42 -3.85 10.36 -8.81
N GLU A 43 -3.67 9.24 -9.52
CA GLU A 43 -4.74 8.25 -9.73
C GLU A 43 -5.29 7.73 -8.39
N LEU A 44 -4.42 7.39 -7.43
CA LEU A 44 -4.84 6.95 -6.10
C LEU A 44 -5.62 8.03 -5.35
N LYS A 45 -5.18 9.29 -5.45
CA LYS A 45 -5.87 10.43 -4.85
C LYS A 45 -7.29 10.60 -5.40
N ILE A 46 -7.50 10.37 -6.69
CA ILE A 46 -8.84 10.37 -7.30
C ILE A 46 -9.69 9.23 -6.71
N VAL A 47 -9.16 8.01 -6.66
CA VAL A 47 -9.87 6.86 -6.06
C VAL A 47 -10.22 7.11 -4.59
N PHE A 48 -9.32 7.73 -3.83
CA PHE A 48 -9.56 8.08 -2.44
C PHE A 48 -10.68 9.11 -2.29
N LYS A 49 -10.74 10.12 -3.16
CA LYS A 49 -11.86 11.08 -3.18
C LYS A 49 -13.20 10.41 -3.52
N GLU A 50 -13.22 9.45 -4.45
CA GLU A 50 -14.44 8.75 -4.87
C GLU A 50 -14.96 7.77 -3.82
N THR A 51 -14.06 7.04 -3.16
CA THR A 51 -14.43 5.86 -2.35
C THR A 51 -14.14 6.02 -0.86
N GLY A 52 -13.38 7.05 -0.47
CA GLY A 52 -12.80 7.18 0.87
C GLY A 52 -11.73 6.13 1.18
N ARG A 53 -11.33 5.30 0.20
CA ARG A 53 -10.38 4.19 0.39
C ARG A 53 -9.19 4.34 -0.52
N SER A 54 -8.00 4.21 0.05
CA SER A 54 -6.73 4.18 -0.70
C SER A 54 -6.32 2.76 -1.09
N SER A 55 -7.28 1.98 -1.58
CA SER A 55 -7.08 0.61 -2.01
C SER A 55 -7.96 0.30 -3.22
N VAL A 56 -7.39 -0.44 -4.18
CA VAL A 56 -8.09 -0.87 -5.40
C VAL A 56 -8.24 -2.39 -5.39
N HIS A 57 -9.41 -2.88 -5.81
CA HIS A 57 -9.63 -4.31 -5.94
C HIS A 57 -8.80 -4.89 -7.11
N HIS A 58 -8.11 -6.00 -6.88
CA HIS A 58 -7.19 -6.60 -7.85
C HIS A 58 -7.86 -7.11 -9.14
N ASN A 59 -9.18 -7.36 -9.10
CA ASN A 59 -9.95 -7.78 -10.27
C ASN A 59 -10.52 -6.61 -11.10
N ASP A 60 -10.34 -5.36 -10.66
CA ASP A 60 -10.74 -4.21 -11.46
C ASP A 60 -9.85 -4.11 -12.70
N ALA A 61 -10.42 -4.43 -13.86
CA ALA A 61 -9.68 -4.48 -15.10
C ALA A 61 -9.16 -3.10 -15.54
N SER A 62 -9.90 -2.04 -15.21
CA SER A 62 -9.56 -0.66 -15.56
C SER A 62 -8.39 -0.13 -14.72
N LYS A 63 -8.22 -0.61 -13.48
CA LYS A 63 -7.23 -0.12 -12.52
C LYS A 63 -6.12 -1.13 -12.19
N LYS A 64 -5.87 -2.12 -13.07
CA LYS A 64 -4.81 -3.14 -12.88
C LYS A 64 -3.42 -2.54 -12.66
N GLY A 65 -3.08 -1.48 -13.38
CA GLY A 65 -1.80 -0.77 -13.24
C GLY A 65 -1.61 -0.17 -11.85
N LEU A 66 -2.63 0.56 -11.38
CA LEU A 66 -2.68 1.14 -10.04
C LEU A 66 -2.64 0.04 -8.95
N ALA A 67 -3.41 -1.04 -9.09
CA ALA A 67 -3.39 -2.15 -8.14
C ALA A 67 -1.98 -2.78 -8.01
N ARG A 68 -1.25 -2.95 -9.12
CA ARG A 68 0.14 -3.42 -9.09
C ARG A 68 1.07 -2.41 -8.41
N TRP A 69 0.88 -1.12 -8.67
CA TRP A 69 1.67 -0.06 -8.04
C TRP A 69 1.44 0.00 -6.52
N ILE A 70 0.19 -0.10 -6.05
CA ILE A 70 -0.17 -0.20 -4.62
C ILE A 70 0.55 -1.37 -3.96
N LYS A 71 0.50 -2.56 -4.58
CA LYS A 71 1.22 -3.75 -4.07
C LYS A 71 2.73 -3.48 -3.97
N ARG A 72 3.30 -2.79 -4.95
CA ARG A 72 4.71 -2.40 -4.93
C ARG A 72 5.02 -1.43 -3.79
N GLN A 73 4.16 -0.45 -3.50
CA GLN A 73 4.37 0.45 -2.36
C GLN A 73 4.43 -0.33 -1.05
N ARG A 74 3.47 -1.24 -0.80
CA ARG A 74 3.45 -2.09 0.40
C ARG A 74 4.72 -2.94 0.53
N TYR A 75 5.19 -3.52 -0.59
CA TYR A 75 6.43 -4.28 -0.61
C TYR A 75 7.67 -3.44 -0.28
N GLN A 76 7.79 -2.26 -0.89
CA GLN A 76 8.92 -1.35 -0.64
C GLN A 76 8.93 -0.84 0.81
N TYR A 77 7.77 -0.57 1.39
CA TYR A 77 7.64 -0.21 2.80
C TYR A 77 8.06 -1.35 3.74
N LYS A 78 7.67 -2.59 3.43
CA LYS A 78 8.10 -3.78 4.17
C LYS A 78 9.62 -3.98 4.10
N LEU A 79 10.24 -3.74 2.95
CA LEU A 79 11.71 -3.79 2.81
C LEU A 79 12.38 -2.75 3.70
N LEU A 80 11.88 -1.51 3.68
CA LEU A 80 12.38 -0.42 4.51
C LEU A 80 12.35 -0.78 6.01
N HIS A 81 11.21 -1.28 6.50
CA HIS A 81 11.05 -1.70 7.89
C HIS A 81 11.91 -2.92 8.25
N GLY A 82 12.15 -3.80 7.28
CA GLY A 82 13.09 -4.92 7.41
C GLY A 82 14.57 -4.54 7.29
N ARG A 83 14.90 -3.24 7.25
CA ARG A 83 16.26 -2.71 7.05
C ARG A 83 16.94 -3.23 5.77
N LYS A 84 16.14 -3.47 4.73
CA LYS A 84 16.60 -3.89 3.39
C LYS A 84 16.59 -2.71 2.42
N PRO A 85 17.41 -2.74 1.36
CA PRO A 85 17.38 -1.71 0.33
C PRO A 85 15.98 -1.52 -0.23
N SER A 86 15.51 -0.27 -0.26
CA SER A 86 14.16 0.11 -0.69
C SER A 86 14.20 1.41 -1.48
N THR A 87 13.29 1.55 -2.44
CA THR A 87 13.07 2.81 -3.18
C THR A 87 12.03 3.70 -2.51
N MET A 88 11.57 3.33 -1.31
CA MET A 88 10.63 4.12 -0.52
C MET A 88 11.38 5.28 0.15
N THR A 89 10.87 6.50 0.00
CA THR A 89 11.40 7.71 0.63
C THR A 89 10.40 8.22 1.66
N GLU A 90 10.87 9.04 2.61
CA GLU A 90 10.01 9.63 3.64
C GLU A 90 8.86 10.46 3.01
N GLU A 91 9.19 11.30 2.02
CA GLU A 91 8.20 12.10 1.27
C GLU A 91 7.06 11.23 0.66
N ARG A 92 7.39 10.03 0.18
CA ARG A 92 6.39 9.11 -0.40
C ARG A 92 5.53 8.48 0.69
N ILE A 93 6.11 8.20 1.85
CA ILE A 93 5.39 7.67 3.02
C ILE A 93 4.41 8.71 3.52
N GLU A 94 4.86 9.95 3.72
CA GLU A 94 4.03 11.08 4.15
C GLU A 94 2.88 11.34 3.17
N ALA A 95 3.18 11.37 1.86
CA ALA A 95 2.16 11.53 0.83
C ALA A 95 1.08 10.43 0.88
N LEU A 96 1.48 9.16 1.07
CA LEU A 96 0.54 8.04 1.20
C LEU A 96 -0.21 8.07 2.54
N HIS A 97 0.44 8.53 3.62
CA HIS A 97 -0.18 8.70 4.93
C HIS A 97 -1.35 9.70 4.87
N LEU A 98 -1.19 10.82 4.14
CA LEU A 98 -2.26 11.81 3.92
C LEU A 98 -3.51 11.25 3.22
N LEU A 99 -3.39 10.10 2.54
CA LEU A 99 -4.50 9.40 1.91
C LEU A 99 -5.06 8.26 2.77
N ASN A 100 -4.68 8.16 4.06
CA ASN A 100 -5.02 7.01 4.91
C ASN A 100 -4.64 5.67 4.26
N PHE A 101 -3.46 5.61 3.65
CA PHE A 101 -3.01 4.43 2.92
C PHE A 101 -2.76 3.24 3.86
N VAL A 102 -3.49 2.16 3.64
CA VAL A 102 -3.33 0.92 4.42
C VAL A 102 -2.16 0.10 3.89
N TRP A 103 -1.06 0.10 4.64
CA TRP A 103 0.18 -0.63 4.34
C TRP A 103 0.02 -2.14 4.50
N ASP A 104 -0.62 -2.59 5.57
CA ASP A 104 -0.92 -4.00 5.82
C ASP A 104 -2.43 -4.24 5.87
N SER A 105 -3.02 -4.48 4.69
CA SER A 105 -4.45 -4.78 4.60
C SER A 105 -4.85 -6.07 5.32
N HIS A 106 -3.93 -7.03 5.46
CA HIS A 106 -4.23 -8.28 6.15
C HIS A 106 -4.16 -8.13 7.66
N GLY A 107 -3.24 -7.31 8.16
CA GLY A 107 -3.15 -6.88 9.55
C GLY A 107 -4.38 -6.07 9.96
N THR A 108 -4.72 -5.01 9.21
CA THR A 108 -5.91 -4.20 9.49
C THR A 108 -7.19 -5.03 9.50
N ALA A 109 -7.41 -5.89 8.51
CA ALA A 109 -8.58 -6.75 8.49
C ALA A 109 -8.63 -7.75 9.67
N TRP A 110 -7.48 -8.15 10.19
CA TRP A 110 -7.40 -8.97 11.40
C TRP A 110 -7.80 -8.15 12.64
N ASP A 111 -7.26 -6.94 12.79
CA ASP A 111 -7.56 -6.05 13.91
C ASP A 111 -9.04 -5.65 13.94
N ASP A 112 -9.64 -5.34 12.79
CA ASP A 112 -11.08 -5.08 12.66
C ASP A 112 -11.91 -6.27 13.16
N ARG A 113 -11.52 -7.50 12.81
CA ARG A 113 -12.21 -8.73 13.26
C ARG A 113 -12.02 -8.97 14.75
N ILE A 114 -10.86 -8.63 15.30
CA ILE A 114 -10.63 -8.66 16.74
C ILE A 114 -11.51 -7.64 17.47
N GLN A 115 -11.67 -6.43 16.94
CA GLN A 115 -12.57 -5.42 17.50
C GLN A 115 -14.04 -5.89 17.45
N GLU A 116 -14.49 -6.45 16.32
CA GLU A 116 -15.83 -7.03 16.21
C GLU A 116 -16.06 -8.17 17.23
N LEU A 117 -15.04 -9.00 17.46
CA LEU A 117 -15.11 -10.06 18.47
C LEU A 117 -15.16 -9.52 19.90
N LYS A 118 -14.44 -8.42 20.19
CA LYS A 118 -14.53 -7.73 21.48
C LYS A 118 -15.94 -7.19 21.72
N LEU A 119 -16.52 -6.50 20.73
CA LEU A 119 -17.90 -6.01 20.83
C LEU A 119 -18.91 -7.14 21.04
N PHE A 120 -18.74 -8.26 20.33
CA PHE A 120 -19.55 -9.44 20.55
C PHE A 120 -19.41 -9.96 21.99
N LYS A 121 -18.19 -10.03 22.51
CA LYS A 121 -17.92 -10.45 23.89
C LYS A 121 -18.55 -9.49 24.89
N ASP A 122 -18.47 -8.18 24.69
CA ASP A 122 -19.06 -7.21 25.61
C ASP A 122 -20.58 -7.36 25.69
N THR A 123 -21.21 -7.71 24.57
CA THR A 123 -22.67 -7.92 24.50
C THR A 123 -23.11 -9.29 25.05
N ASN A 124 -22.33 -10.36 24.82
CA ASN A 124 -22.72 -11.74 25.11
C ASN A 124 -21.95 -12.37 26.28
N GLN A 125 -21.01 -11.63 26.88
CA GLN A 125 -20.07 -12.06 27.93
C GLN A 125 -19.11 -13.20 27.55
N HIS A 126 -19.17 -13.68 26.31
CA HIS A 126 -18.34 -14.77 25.79
C HIS A 126 -17.95 -14.56 24.33
N CYS A 127 -16.89 -15.21 23.87
CA CYS A 127 -16.46 -15.16 22.47
C CYS A 127 -17.02 -16.30 21.59
N ASN A 128 -18.04 -17.02 22.06
CA ASN A 128 -18.67 -18.12 21.33
C ASN A 128 -19.66 -17.60 20.28
N VAL A 129 -19.12 -17.11 19.16
CA VAL A 129 -19.93 -16.62 18.02
C VAL A 129 -20.66 -17.80 17.34
N PRO A 130 -22.00 -17.77 17.20
CA PRO A 130 -22.75 -18.80 16.51
C PRO A 130 -22.36 -18.93 15.04
N TYR A 131 -22.43 -20.13 14.48
CA TYR A 131 -22.11 -20.38 13.07
C TYR A 131 -22.98 -19.55 12.11
N ASN A 132 -24.26 -19.37 12.44
CA ASN A 132 -25.24 -18.60 11.66
C ASN A 132 -25.49 -17.22 12.28
N TYR A 133 -24.48 -16.56 12.85
CA TYR A 133 -24.67 -15.24 13.45
C TYR A 133 -25.08 -14.21 12.39
N LEU A 134 -26.38 -13.95 12.29
CA LEU A 134 -26.97 -13.13 11.21
C LEU A 134 -26.58 -11.65 11.31
N ALA A 135 -26.41 -11.14 12.52
CA ALA A 135 -26.01 -9.76 12.76
C ALA A 135 -24.62 -9.45 12.20
N ASN A 136 -23.70 -10.43 12.18
CA ASN A 136 -22.41 -10.29 11.50
C ASN A 136 -21.93 -11.62 10.91
N LYS A 137 -22.39 -11.90 9.68
CA LYS A 137 -22.00 -13.10 8.90
C LYS A 137 -20.50 -13.15 8.59
N THR A 138 -19.85 -11.98 8.51
CA THR A 138 -18.41 -11.91 8.20
C THR A 138 -17.56 -12.36 9.37
N LEU A 139 -17.93 -11.95 10.60
CA LEU A 139 -17.30 -12.43 11.83
C LEU A 139 -17.49 -13.93 12.00
N ALA A 140 -18.71 -14.45 11.81
CA ALA A 140 -18.97 -15.90 11.91
C ALA A 140 -18.11 -16.72 10.94
N SER A 141 -18.00 -16.27 9.69
CA SER A 141 -17.16 -16.90 8.67
C SER A 141 -15.68 -16.85 9.03
N TRP A 142 -15.21 -15.71 9.55
CA TRP A 142 -13.85 -15.53 10.02
C TRP A 142 -13.52 -16.46 11.20
N ILE A 143 -14.39 -16.55 12.20
CA ILE A 143 -14.25 -17.46 13.35
C ILE A 143 -14.19 -18.92 12.89
N LYS A 144 -15.05 -19.33 11.95
CA LYS A 144 -15.00 -20.68 11.36
C LYS A 144 -13.66 -20.94 10.70
N TYR A 145 -13.13 -19.97 9.96
CA TYR A 145 -11.81 -20.09 9.34
C TYR A 145 -10.72 -20.23 10.42
N GLN A 146 -10.73 -19.42 11.48
CA GLN A 146 -9.74 -19.53 12.57
C GLN A 146 -9.79 -20.90 13.26
N ARG A 147 -10.98 -21.41 13.57
CA ARG A 147 -11.16 -22.77 14.14
C ARG A 147 -10.62 -23.85 13.20
N ARG A 148 -10.82 -23.74 11.89
CA ARG A 148 -10.25 -24.67 10.90
C ARG A 148 -8.72 -24.60 10.88
N GLN A 149 -8.14 -23.39 10.83
CA GLN A 149 -6.69 -23.21 10.79
C GLN A 149 -6.02 -23.74 12.07
N TYR A 150 -6.62 -23.51 13.23
CA TYR A 150 -6.11 -24.03 14.49
C TYR A 150 -6.11 -25.57 14.52
N ARG A 151 -7.22 -26.22 14.11
CA ARG A 151 -7.26 -27.70 14.02
C ARG A 151 -6.24 -28.28 13.04
N LEU A 152 -5.97 -27.59 11.93
CA LEU A 152 -4.92 -28.01 11.00
C LEU A 152 -3.55 -27.95 11.66
N MET A 153 -3.26 -26.89 12.41
CA MET A 153 -2.02 -26.74 13.17
C MET A 153 -1.87 -27.83 14.23
N GLU A 154 -2.91 -28.08 15.05
CA GLU A 154 -2.88 -29.11 16.10
C GLU A 154 -2.60 -30.51 15.56
N ARG A 155 -3.01 -30.80 14.32
CA ARG A 155 -2.78 -32.08 13.65
C ARG A 155 -1.42 -32.15 12.93
N GLY A 156 -0.55 -31.15 13.10
CA GLY A 156 0.73 -31.05 12.39
C GLY A 156 0.60 -30.71 10.90
N GLY A 157 -0.58 -30.28 10.46
CA GLY A 157 -0.83 -29.87 9.08
C GLY A 157 -0.40 -28.44 8.79
N LYS A 158 -0.38 -28.08 7.50
CA LYS A 158 -0.09 -26.71 7.05
C LYS A 158 -1.22 -25.76 7.47
N SER A 159 -0.89 -24.76 8.28
CA SER A 159 -1.83 -23.75 8.77
C SER A 159 -1.34 -22.34 8.49
N ASN A 160 -2.29 -21.42 8.31
CA ASN A 160 -2.06 -20.00 8.07
C ASN A 160 -2.28 -19.13 9.32
N ILE A 161 -2.57 -19.72 10.48
CA ILE A 161 -2.68 -18.98 11.74
C ILE A 161 -1.32 -18.96 12.44
N SER A 162 -0.83 -17.77 12.82
CA SER A 162 0.43 -17.64 13.57
C SER A 162 0.21 -17.88 15.06
N SER A 163 1.29 -18.19 15.78
CA SER A 163 1.27 -18.32 17.24
C SER A 163 0.82 -17.03 17.93
N GLU A 164 1.22 -15.84 17.43
CA GLU A 164 0.77 -14.57 18.01
C GLU A 164 -0.75 -14.40 17.87
N ARG A 165 -1.31 -14.75 16.70
CA ARG A 165 -2.75 -14.70 16.45
C ARG A 165 -3.55 -15.65 17.33
N ILE A 166 -3.01 -16.84 17.59
CA ILE A 166 -3.59 -17.78 18.56
C ILE A 166 -3.58 -17.17 19.96
N CYS A 167 -2.42 -16.65 20.40
CA CYS A 167 -2.25 -16.04 21.70
C CYS A 167 -3.24 -14.88 21.92
N GLN A 168 -3.36 -14.00 20.93
CA GLN A 168 -4.29 -12.87 20.96
C GLN A 168 -5.75 -13.30 21.06
N LEU A 169 -6.15 -14.38 20.38
CA LEU A 169 -7.51 -14.92 20.50
C LEU A 169 -7.72 -15.54 21.89
N LYS A 170 -6.76 -16.33 22.38
CA LYS A 170 -6.83 -16.95 23.72
C LYS A 170 -6.88 -15.89 24.83
N SER A 171 -6.15 -14.79 24.71
CA SER A 171 -6.19 -13.69 25.69
C SER A 171 -7.55 -13.00 25.76
N LEU A 172 -8.38 -13.09 24.72
CA LEU A 172 -9.77 -12.61 24.75
C LEU A 172 -10.71 -13.61 25.43
N GLY A 173 -10.25 -14.81 25.79
CA GLY A 173 -11.09 -15.92 26.26
C GLY A 173 -11.75 -16.69 25.12
N PHE A 174 -11.24 -16.58 23.88
CA PHE A 174 -11.76 -17.36 22.76
C PHE A 174 -11.31 -18.82 22.84
N GLN A 175 -12.29 -19.72 22.77
CA GLN A 175 -12.06 -21.17 22.72
C GLN A 175 -12.13 -21.65 21.26
N PHE A 176 -11.07 -22.30 20.81
CA PHE A 176 -10.99 -22.86 19.46
C PHE A 176 -11.73 -24.18 19.35
N SER A 177 -11.77 -24.93 20.45
CA SER A 177 -12.44 -26.23 20.56
C SER A 177 -13.34 -26.29 21.80
N PRO A 178 -14.55 -26.87 21.72
CA PRO A 178 -15.42 -27.07 22.89
C PRO A 178 -14.80 -27.95 23.98
N ARG A 179 -13.81 -28.77 23.62
CA ARG A 179 -13.05 -29.66 24.53
C ARG A 179 -11.81 -28.98 25.11
N GLU A 180 -11.55 -27.72 24.77
CA GLU A 180 -10.43 -26.93 25.29
C GLU A 180 -10.81 -26.46 26.71
N THR A 181 -10.94 -27.40 27.65
CA THR A 181 -10.99 -27.07 29.08
C THR A 181 -9.63 -26.47 29.43
N LEU A 182 -9.63 -25.28 30.05
CA LEU A 182 -8.43 -24.63 30.55
C LEU A 182 -7.61 -25.67 31.32
N SER A 183 -6.47 -26.07 30.76
CA SER A 183 -5.43 -26.74 31.54
C SER A 183 -4.87 -25.67 32.46
N THR A 184 -5.56 -25.44 33.57
CA THR A 184 -5.04 -24.68 34.69
C THR A 184 -3.85 -25.47 35.20
N VAL A 185 -2.65 -24.95 34.95
CA VAL A 185 -1.42 -25.37 35.62
C VAL A 185 -1.42 -24.73 37.00
#